data_AF-A0A2D6FMP2-F1
#
_entry.id   AF-A0A2D6FMP2-F1
#
_cell.length_a   1.000
_cell.length_b   1.000
_cell.length_c   1.000
_cell.angle_alpha   90.00
_cell.angle_beta   90.00
_cell.angle_gamma   90.00
#
_symmetry.space_group_name_H-M   'P 1'
#
loop_
_entity.id
_entity.type
_entity.pdbx_description
1 polymer ?
#
loop_
_entity_poly.entity_id
_entity_poly.type
_entity_poly.pdbx_seq_one_letter_code
_entity_poly.pdbx_strand_id
1 'polypeptide(L)' 'MKIAQKTKMKKMFNEAGIQINMNALNMLDDQLDRLVHRWVQNTKDGNVRRLTPELLWIALGKFISHP' A
#
# COMPACT_ATOMS: atom_id res chain seq x y z
N MET A 1 -2.34 9.46 -6.35
CA MET A 1 -2.15 9.97 -4.95
C MET A 1 -1.85 11.48 -4.86
N LYS A 2 -1.94 12.08 -3.65
CA LYS A 2 -1.57 13.49 -3.38
C LYS A 2 -0.05 13.71 -3.54
N ILE A 3 0.36 14.87 -4.08
CA ILE A 3 1.77 15.32 -4.25
C ILE A 3 2.63 15.07 -2.98
N ALA A 4 2.03 15.23 -1.79
CA ALA A 4 2.68 15.01 -0.50
C ALA A 4 3.28 13.60 -0.31
N GLN A 5 2.69 12.55 -0.88
CA GLN A 5 3.21 11.19 -0.73
C GLN A 5 4.45 10.96 -1.60
N LYS A 6 4.48 11.48 -2.83
CA LYS A 6 5.67 11.43 -3.71
C LYS A 6 6.86 12.16 -3.09
N THR A 7 6.63 13.31 -2.47
CA THR A 7 7.67 14.05 -1.73
C THR A 7 8.20 13.25 -0.55
N LYS A 8 7.33 12.57 0.22
CA LYS A 8 7.75 11.71 1.33
C LYS A 8 8.58 10.53 0.85
N MET A 9 8.15 9.83 -0.20
CA MET A 9 8.92 8.73 -0.81
C MET A 9 10.29 9.21 -1.25
N LYS A 10 10.37 10.30 -2.02
CA LYS A 10 11.64 10.89 -2.48
C LYS A 10 12.58 11.19 -1.31
N LYS A 11 12.05 11.75 -0.22
CA LYS A 11 12.82 12.05 0.99
C LYS A 11 13.39 10.77 1.61
N MET A 12 12.60 9.71 1.76
CA MET A 12 13.05 8.43 2.32
C MET A 12 14.17 7.78 1.50
N PHE A 13 14.07 7.81 0.17
CA PHE A 13 15.14 7.32 -0.70
C PHE A 13 16.43 8.13 -0.53
N ASN A 14 16.33 9.46 -0.50
CA ASN A 14 17.48 10.34 -0.30
C ASN A 14 18.13 10.15 1.08
N GLU A 15 17.34 9.97 2.15
CA GLU A 15 17.84 9.67 3.51
C GLU A 15 18.59 8.34 3.58
N ALA A 16 18.21 7.37 2.73
CA ALA A 16 18.93 6.11 2.56
C ALA A 16 20.16 6.23 1.63
N GLY A 17 20.49 7.44 1.13
CA GLY A 17 21.59 7.66 0.19
C GLY A 17 21.29 7.19 -1.24
N ILE A 18 20.02 6.91 -1.56
CA ILE A 18 19.59 6.37 -2.86
C ILE A 18 18.94 7.49 -3.66
N GLN A 19 19.49 7.78 -4.84
CA GLN A 19 18.85 8.69 -5.78
C GLN A 19 17.65 8.00 -6.45
N ILE A 20 16.54 8.71 -6.55
CA ILE A 20 15.35 8.24 -7.26
C ILE A 20 14.85 9.31 -8.23
N ASN A 21 14.63 8.91 -9.47
CA ASN A 21 14.10 9.79 -10.51
C ASN A 21 12.56 9.86 -10.45
N MET A 22 11.99 10.83 -11.17
CA MET A 22 10.54 11.06 -11.14
C MET A 22 9.74 9.90 -11.74
N ASN A 23 10.27 9.21 -12.76
CA ASN A 23 9.58 8.09 -13.39
C ASN A 23 9.45 6.90 -12.43
N ALA A 24 10.53 6.57 -11.72
CA ALA A 24 10.52 5.54 -10.68
C ALA A 24 9.57 5.91 -9.53
N LEU A 25 9.54 7.18 -9.11
CA LEU A 25 8.57 7.66 -8.12
C LEU A 25 7.12 7.50 -8.59
N ASN A 26 6.83 7.79 -9.85
CA ASN A 26 5.50 7.61 -10.42
C ASN A 26 5.10 6.13 -10.46
N MET A 27 6.03 5.24 -10.84
CA MET A 27 5.77 3.80 -10.85
C MET A 27 5.50 3.27 -9.43
N LEU A 28 6.22 3.74 -8.42
CA LEU A 28 5.96 3.36 -7.02
C LEU A 28 4.61 3.89 -6.52
N ASP A 29 4.22 5.11 -6.93
CA ASP A 29 2.89 5.68 -6.66
C ASP A 29 1.78 4.77 -7.21
N ASP A 30 1.92 4.36 -8.47
CA ASP A 30 0.97 3.46 -9.13
C ASP A 30 0.89 2.09 -8.43
N GLN A 31 2.03 1.56 -7.95
CA GLN A 31 2.04 0.31 -7.19
C GLN A 31 1.34 0.45 -5.83
N LEU A 32 1.54 1.58 -5.13
CA LEU A 32 0.83 1.86 -3.89
C LEU A 32 -0.68 1.96 -4.12
N ASP A 33 -1.11 2.65 -5.18
CA ASP A 33 -2.53 2.75 -5.53
C ASP A 33 -3.14 1.36 -5.83
N ARG A 34 -2.41 0.50 -6.54
CA ARG A 34 -2.82 -0.91 -6.79
C ARG A 34 -2.89 -1.74 -5.51
N LEU A 35 -1.95 -1.56 -4.59
CA LEU A 35 -1.96 -2.26 -3.30
C LEU A 35 -3.16 -1.85 -2.44
N VAL A 36 -3.44 -0.56 -2.35
CA VAL A 36 -4.61 -0.04 -1.63
C VAL A 36 -5.90 -0.57 -2.25
N HIS A 37 -6.01 -0.58 -3.59
CA HIS A 37 -7.17 -1.15 -4.27
C HIS A 37 -7.36 -2.63 -3.94
N ARG A 38 -6.27 -3.41 -3.90
CA ARG A 38 -6.32 -4.81 -3.50
C ARG A 38 -6.80 -4.96 -2.06
N TRP A 39 -6.29 -4.15 -1.13
CA TRP A 39 -6.73 -4.19 0.27
C TRP A 39 -8.21 -3.87 0.43
N VAL A 40 -8.72 -2.90 -0.34
CA VAL A 40 -10.15 -2.56 -0.37
C VAL A 40 -10.97 -3.73 -0.89
N GLN A 41 -10.54 -4.37 -2.00
CA GLN A 41 -11.26 -5.53 -2.52
C GLN A 41 -11.24 -6.71 -1.56
N ASN A 42 -10.08 -7.06 -0.99
CA ASN A 42 -9.99 -8.14 0.00
C ASN A 42 -10.90 -7.88 1.22
N THR A 43 -10.98 -6.63 1.68
CA THR A 43 -11.86 -6.24 2.79
C THR A 43 -13.33 -6.40 2.42
N LYS A 44 -13.70 -6.03 1.18
CA LYS A 44 -15.04 -6.20 0.64
C LYS A 44 -15.40 -7.69 0.49
N ASP A 45 -14.49 -8.49 -0.04
CA ASP A 45 -14.66 -9.92 -0.27
C ASP A 45 -14.73 -10.70 1.06
N GLY A 46 -14.00 -10.25 2.08
CA GLY A 46 -14.12 -10.74 3.46
C GLY A 46 -15.37 -10.27 4.21
N ASN A 47 -16.30 -9.56 3.54
CA ASN A 47 -17.52 -8.99 4.11
C ASN A 47 -17.29 -8.09 5.34
N VAL A 48 -16.15 -7.41 5.39
CA VAL A 48 -15.79 -6.51 6.49
C VAL A 48 -16.28 -5.10 6.19
N ARG A 49 -17.36 -4.68 6.86
CA ARG A 49 -17.88 -3.30 6.73
C ARG A 49 -17.00 -2.25 7.41
N ARG A 50 -16.32 -2.63 8.49
CA ARG A 50 -15.40 -1.77 9.24
C ARG A 50 -14.11 -2.52 9.50
N LEU A 51 -13.04 -2.06 8.86
CA LEU A 51 -11.70 -2.62 9.08
C LEU A 51 -11.17 -2.14 10.43
N THR A 52 -11.03 -3.05 11.38
CA THR A 52 -10.37 -2.81 12.68
C THR A 52 -8.99 -3.46 12.68
N PRO A 53 -8.08 -3.10 13.61
CA PRO A 53 -6.74 -3.69 13.68
C PRO A 53 -6.74 -5.23 13.75
N GLU A 54 -7.71 -5.81 14.44
CA GLU A 54 -7.87 -7.27 14.59
C GLU A 54 -8.28 -7.97 13.29
N LEU A 55 -8.83 -7.23 12.33
CA LEU A 55 -9.28 -7.73 11.03
C LEU A 55 -8.33 -7.34 9.88
N LEU A 56 -7.20 -6.68 10.19
CA LEU A 56 -6.27 -6.18 9.18
C LEU A 56 -5.73 -7.29 8.27
N TRP A 57 -5.60 -8.52 8.78
CA TRP A 57 -5.15 -9.68 8.02
C TRP A 57 -6.05 -9.99 6.81
N ILE A 58 -7.35 -9.69 6.88
CA ILE A 58 -8.30 -9.82 5.76
C ILE A 58 -7.90 -8.86 4.65
N ALA A 59 -7.71 -7.58 4.95
CA ALA A 59 -7.28 -6.59 3.98
C ALA A 59 -5.94 -6.97 3.33
N LEU A 60 -5.00 -7.48 4.13
CA LEU A 60 -3.70 -7.94 3.63
C LEU A 60 -3.77 -9.21 2.75
N GLY A 61 -4.95 -9.83 2.63
CA GLY A 61 -5.13 -11.08 1.87
C GLY A 61 -4.43 -12.27 2.50
N LYS A 62 -4.04 -12.16 3.77
CA LYS A 62 -3.43 -13.24 4.54
C LYS A 62 -4.55 -14.03 5.22
N PHE A 63 -5.33 -14.76 4.43
CA PHE A 63 -6.08 -15.88 4.98
C PHE A 63 -5.04 -16.85 5.52
N ILE A 64 -5.05 -17.07 6.83
CA ILE A 64 -4.27 -18.14 7.43
C ILE A 64 -4.83 -19.43 6.83
N SER A 65 -4.15 -19.97 5.81
CA SER A 65 -4.25 -21.38 5.47
C SER A 65 -3.78 -22.14 6.70
N HIS A 66 -4.73 -22.40 7.61
CA HIS A 66 -4.58 -23.45 8.59
C HIS A 66 -4.41 -24.75 7.78
N PRO A 67 -3.31 -25.50 7.96
CA PRO A 67 -3.24 -26.87 7.49
C PRO A 67 -4.33 -27.74 8.15
#